data_AF-A0A1D9GQ60-F1
#
_entry.id   AF-A0A1D9GQ60-F1
#
_cell.length_a   1.000
_cell.length_b   1.000
_cell.length_c   1.000
_cell.angle_alpha   90.00
_cell.angle_beta   90.00
_cell.angle_gamma   90.00
#
_symmetry.space_group_name_H-M   'P 1'
#
loop_
_entity.id
_entity.type
_entity.pdbx_description
1 polymer ?
#
loop_
_entity_poly.entity_id
_entity_poly.type
_entity_poly.pdbx_seq_one_letter_code
_entity_poly.pdbx_strand_id
1 'polypeptide(L)'
;MVLATVTATPCVKPDYAERVKECPEQDGDPQGNSMPPIPNDTAFRLGPILMFIAVLILSSRAEAECHEPIAPDDQIRRTLSVTATGVGVITAWGIANWDYFTKRPKSSSEGWFGQDTTEGGADKLGHLFTTYATAQGVSSLFEYWCFSPEDAALYGSLSSFAILGYMELGDAFSDYGVSYEDLVANAIGGLAGYYRYRYPSLARKVDLRWEVGFQPNQADITTDYENSKYLVALKLNGFDTLSNSFLRHVELHAGYYARGYSEPDERNERTLYMGIGLNLTDMFRRHGHRKTATFLNYYQPPATYIPAEKRLGH
;
A
#
# COMPACT_ATOMS: atom_id res chain seq x y z
N MET A 1 6.62 47.99 -31.81
CA MET A 1 5.23 48.39 -31.50
C MET A 1 4.75 47.49 -30.36
N VAL A 2 4.73 48.08 -29.16
CA VAL A 2 4.05 47.72 -27.89
C VAL A 2 4.15 46.27 -27.36
N LEU A 3 5.04 46.10 -26.37
CA LEU A 3 4.88 45.15 -25.26
C LEU A 3 3.73 45.63 -24.35
N ALA A 4 2.85 44.73 -23.93
CA ALA A 4 1.84 44.99 -22.90
C ALA A 4 2.33 44.47 -21.54
N THR A 5 2.78 45.40 -20.69
CA THR A 5 2.92 45.24 -19.24
C THR A 5 1.56 45.45 -18.57
N VAL A 6 1.11 44.49 -17.78
CA VAL A 6 -0.05 44.63 -16.89
C VAL A 6 0.45 45.04 -15.50
N THR A 7 0.16 46.28 -15.12
CA THR A 7 0.40 46.82 -13.78
C THR A 7 -0.81 46.56 -12.88
N ALA A 8 -0.55 46.02 -11.69
CA ALA A 8 -1.54 45.87 -10.63
C ALA A 8 -1.79 47.22 -9.91
N THR A 9 -3.05 47.48 -9.56
CA THR A 9 -3.46 48.61 -8.70
C THR A 9 -4.31 48.06 -7.55
N PRO A 10 -4.10 48.48 -6.28
CA PRO A 10 -4.66 47.81 -5.11
C PRO A 10 -6.06 48.32 -4.74
N CYS A 11 -6.91 47.43 -4.21
CA CYS A 11 -8.22 47.78 -3.67
C CYS A 11 -8.09 48.41 -2.28
N VAL A 12 -8.52 49.67 -2.18
CA VAL A 12 -8.73 50.44 -0.94
C VAL A 12 -10.16 50.16 -0.42
N LYS A 13 -10.30 49.87 0.87
CA LYS A 13 -11.59 49.74 1.57
C LYS A 13 -12.25 51.10 1.76
N PRO A 14 -13.57 51.23 1.62
CA PRO A 14 -14.33 52.28 2.28
C PRO A 14 -15.09 51.74 3.49
N ASP A 15 -14.88 52.42 4.62
CA ASP A 15 -15.73 52.43 5.80
C ASP A 15 -16.80 53.53 5.58
N TYR A 16 -18.07 53.28 5.97
CA TYR A 16 -19.00 54.20 6.63
C TYR A 16 -20.46 53.74 6.50
N ALA A 17 -21.16 53.95 7.61
CA ALA A 17 -22.53 53.57 7.92
C ALA A 17 -23.63 54.33 7.14
N GLU A 18 -24.85 53.80 7.29
CA GLU A 18 -26.17 54.39 7.06
C GLU A 18 -26.75 54.39 5.64
N ARG A 19 -27.68 53.44 5.40
CA ARG A 19 -29.10 53.79 5.25
C ARG A 19 -30.01 52.56 5.39
N VAL A 20 -30.78 52.58 6.48
CA VAL A 20 -31.93 51.71 6.74
C VAL A 20 -33.06 52.09 5.78
N LYS A 21 -33.60 51.09 5.06
CA LYS A 21 -35.00 51.05 4.62
C LYS A 21 -35.50 49.63 4.87
N GLU A 22 -36.37 49.52 5.87
CA GLU A 22 -37.09 48.30 6.26
C GLU A 22 -38.19 47.95 5.26
N CYS A 23 -38.44 46.63 5.13
CA CYS A 23 -39.73 45.92 5.08
C CYS A 23 -39.53 44.55 4.38
N PRO A 24 -40.27 43.47 4.71
CA PRO A 24 -41.02 43.13 5.93
C PRO A 24 -40.61 41.76 6.54
N GLU A 25 -40.92 41.54 7.82
CA GLU A 25 -40.86 40.22 8.47
C GLU A 25 -41.79 39.21 7.77
N GLN A 26 -41.22 38.08 7.34
CA GLN A 26 -41.96 36.85 7.09
C GLN A 26 -41.53 35.82 8.12
N ASP A 27 -42.44 35.54 9.06
CA ASP A 27 -42.40 34.36 9.92
C ASP A 27 -42.38 33.10 9.05
N GLY A 28 -41.24 32.41 9.03
CA GLY A 28 -41.05 31.15 8.32
C GLY A 28 -39.97 30.34 9.01
N ASP A 29 -40.40 29.38 9.81
CA ASP A 29 -39.61 28.29 10.38
C ASP A 29 -38.70 27.63 9.32
N PRO A 30 -37.36 27.70 9.43
CA PRO A 30 -36.50 26.84 8.63
C PRO A 30 -36.34 25.52 9.39
N GLN A 31 -37.25 24.59 9.12
CA GLN A 31 -37.00 23.18 9.33
C GLN A 31 -35.63 22.85 8.73
N GLY A 32 -34.70 22.46 9.61
CA GLY A 32 -33.40 21.96 9.23
C GLY A 32 -33.58 20.73 8.35
N ASN A 33 -33.37 20.88 7.06
CA ASN A 33 -33.06 19.77 6.17
C ASN A 33 -31.66 19.24 6.54
N SER A 34 -31.58 18.49 7.63
CA SER A 34 -30.50 17.52 7.79
C SER A 34 -30.74 16.42 6.76
N MET A 35 -29.83 16.31 5.79
CA MET A 35 -29.73 15.06 5.03
C MET A 35 -29.59 13.92 6.05
N PRO A 36 -30.35 12.82 5.90
CA PRO A 36 -30.13 11.65 6.73
C PRO A 36 -28.70 11.16 6.50
N PRO A 37 -27.97 10.75 7.56
CA PRO A 37 -26.65 10.17 7.40
C PRO A 37 -26.77 8.96 6.47
N ILE A 38 -25.94 8.95 5.42
CA ILE A 38 -25.81 7.80 4.52
C ILE A 38 -25.32 6.63 5.38
N PRO A 39 -26.01 5.48 5.41
CA PRO A 39 -25.64 4.37 6.28
C PRO A 39 -24.26 3.83 5.92
N ASN A 40 -23.38 3.80 6.91
CA ASN A 40 -21.95 3.53 6.76
C ASN A 40 -21.60 2.03 6.86
N ASP A 41 -22.45 1.14 6.36
CA ASP A 41 -22.31 -0.29 6.66
C ASP A 41 -22.70 -1.16 5.46
N THR A 42 -21.74 -1.42 4.57
CA THR A 42 -21.46 -2.74 3.94
C THR A 42 -20.46 -2.61 2.79
N ALA A 43 -20.54 -1.56 1.97
CA ALA A 43 -19.61 -1.35 0.85
C ALA A 43 -18.18 -1.03 1.32
N PHE A 44 -18.05 -0.34 2.46
CA PHE A 44 -16.78 0.12 3.02
C PHE A 44 -15.92 -1.00 3.64
N ARG A 45 -16.54 -2.05 4.19
CA ARG A 45 -15.81 -3.19 4.81
C ARG A 45 -15.21 -4.16 3.78
N LEU A 46 -15.57 -4.03 2.51
CA LEU A 46 -15.13 -4.91 1.43
C LEU A 46 -13.99 -4.32 0.60
N GLY A 47 -13.71 -3.01 0.70
CA GLY A 47 -12.73 -2.32 -0.14
C GLY A 47 -11.31 -2.93 -0.13
N PRO A 48 -10.73 -3.22 1.05
CA PRO A 48 -9.40 -3.80 1.12
C PRO A 48 -9.35 -5.28 0.72
N ILE A 49 -10.42 -6.03 1.04
CA ILE A 49 -10.62 -7.40 0.59
C ILE A 49 -10.74 -7.44 -0.94
N LEU A 50 -11.40 -6.46 -1.56
CA LEU A 50 -11.52 -6.30 -3.01
C LEU A 50 -10.20 -5.90 -3.68
N MET A 51 -9.36 -5.08 -3.05
CA MET A 51 -8.01 -4.75 -3.53
C MET A 51 -7.09 -5.98 -3.48
N PHE A 52 -7.10 -6.73 -2.39
CA PHE A 52 -6.38 -8.02 -2.29
C PHE A 52 -6.93 -9.09 -3.22
N ILE A 53 -8.25 -9.13 -3.44
CA ILE A 53 -8.88 -10.00 -4.44
C ILE A 53 -8.50 -9.58 -5.86
N ALA A 54 -8.39 -8.29 -6.16
CA ALA A 54 -7.90 -7.80 -7.46
C ALA A 54 -6.44 -8.20 -7.70
N VAL A 55 -5.57 -8.09 -6.68
CA VAL A 55 -4.20 -8.63 -6.71
C VAL A 55 -4.23 -10.14 -6.94
N LEU A 56 -5.15 -10.89 -6.32
CA LEU A 56 -5.31 -12.35 -6.53
C LEU A 56 -5.84 -12.74 -7.91
N ILE A 57 -6.70 -11.92 -8.50
CA ILE A 57 -7.22 -12.12 -9.85
C ILE A 57 -6.12 -11.82 -10.88
N LEU A 58 -5.34 -10.74 -10.68
CA LEU A 58 -4.24 -10.32 -11.55
C LEU A 58 -2.95 -11.16 -11.41
N SER A 59 -2.73 -11.79 -10.25
CA SER A 59 -1.58 -12.67 -9.98
C SER A 59 -1.85 -14.14 -10.32
N SER A 60 -3.08 -14.49 -10.71
CA SER A 60 -3.25 -15.69 -11.51
C SER A 60 -2.57 -15.42 -12.84
N ARG A 61 -1.48 -16.14 -13.13
CA ARG A 61 -0.92 -16.18 -14.47
C ARG A 61 -2.04 -16.65 -15.39
N ALA A 62 -2.77 -15.71 -15.99
CA ALA A 62 -3.40 -15.98 -17.26
C ALA A 62 -2.19 -16.13 -18.19
N GLU A 63 -1.88 -17.36 -18.57
CA GLU A 63 -0.85 -17.61 -19.56
C GLU A 63 -1.40 -17.05 -20.87
N ALA A 64 -1.01 -15.83 -21.20
CA ALA A 64 -1.20 -15.32 -22.54
C ALA A 64 -0.25 -16.10 -23.45
N GLU A 65 -0.77 -16.70 -24.53
CA GLU A 65 0.06 -17.26 -25.59
C GLU A 65 0.67 -16.10 -26.40
N CYS A 66 1.73 -15.52 -25.84
CA CYS A 66 2.51 -14.48 -26.49
C CYS A 66 3.59 -15.16 -27.35
N HIS A 67 3.45 -15.10 -28.68
CA HIS A 67 4.48 -15.61 -29.58
C HIS A 67 5.71 -14.70 -29.65
N GLU A 68 5.51 -13.38 -29.58
CA GLU A 68 6.56 -12.36 -29.61
C GLU A 68 6.21 -11.20 -28.66
N PRO A 69 7.20 -10.52 -28.07
CA PRO A 69 6.95 -9.32 -27.29
C PRO A 69 6.29 -8.21 -28.11
N ILE A 70 5.42 -7.43 -27.48
CA ILE A 70 4.81 -6.26 -28.14
C ILE A 70 5.84 -5.17 -28.44
N ALA A 71 5.53 -4.33 -29.43
CA ALA A 71 6.39 -3.24 -29.86
C ALA A 71 6.71 -2.26 -28.70
N PRO A 72 7.92 -1.67 -28.64
CA PRO A 72 8.31 -0.76 -27.57
C PRO A 72 7.35 0.43 -27.34
N ASP A 73 6.79 1.01 -28.40
CA ASP A 73 5.85 2.11 -28.29
C ASP A 73 4.53 1.69 -27.60
N ASP A 74 4.08 0.47 -27.85
CA ASP A 74 2.91 -0.10 -27.18
C ASP A 74 3.20 -0.42 -25.71
N GLN A 75 4.43 -0.86 -25.40
CA GLN A 75 4.88 -1.05 -24.02
C GLN A 75 4.80 0.26 -23.24
N ILE A 76 5.43 1.32 -23.76
CA ILE A 76 5.43 2.66 -23.15
C ILE A 76 3.99 3.16 -22.93
N ARG A 77 3.12 3.04 -23.94
CA ARG A 77 1.72 3.49 -23.83
C ARG A 77 0.97 2.74 -22.73
N ARG A 78 1.13 1.42 -22.64
CA ARG A 78 0.48 0.59 -21.60
C ARG A 78 1.03 0.88 -20.21
N THR A 79 2.34 1.04 -20.07
CA THR A 79 2.99 1.40 -18.81
C THR A 79 2.53 2.76 -18.30
N LEU A 80 2.49 3.78 -19.16
CA LEU A 80 1.98 5.11 -18.80
C LEU A 80 0.50 5.05 -18.41
N SER A 81 -0.31 4.29 -19.16
CA SER A 81 -1.73 4.12 -18.84
C SER A 81 -1.92 3.48 -17.46
N VAL A 82 -1.22 2.38 -17.15
CA VAL A 82 -1.33 1.73 -15.83
C VAL A 82 -0.85 2.63 -14.71
N THR A 83 0.26 3.34 -14.92
CA THR A 83 0.79 4.29 -13.93
C THR A 83 -0.20 5.42 -13.66
N ALA A 84 -0.75 6.04 -14.72
CA ALA A 84 -1.74 7.11 -14.60
C ALA A 84 -3.05 6.63 -13.95
N THR A 85 -3.52 5.43 -14.28
CA THR A 85 -4.68 4.82 -13.63
C THR A 85 -4.41 4.57 -12.15
N GLY A 86 -3.25 4.02 -11.80
CA GLY A 86 -2.87 3.78 -10.40
C GLY A 86 -2.80 5.08 -9.59
N VAL A 87 -2.17 6.12 -10.15
CA VAL A 87 -2.16 7.48 -9.56
C VAL A 87 -3.59 7.98 -9.34
N GLY A 88 -4.46 7.90 -10.36
CA GLY A 88 -5.85 8.34 -10.22
C GLY A 88 -6.65 7.57 -9.14
N VAL A 89 -6.42 6.26 -9.02
CA VAL A 89 -7.04 5.42 -7.98
C VAL A 89 -6.55 5.84 -6.58
N ILE A 90 -5.24 6.03 -6.40
CA ILE A 90 -4.69 6.49 -5.11
C ILE A 90 -5.18 7.89 -4.77
N THR A 91 -5.21 8.81 -5.72
CA THR A 91 -5.76 10.16 -5.49
C THR A 91 -7.22 10.07 -5.01
N ALA A 92 -8.04 9.26 -5.68
CA ALA A 92 -9.44 9.08 -5.28
C ALA A 92 -9.57 8.46 -3.88
N TRP A 93 -8.74 7.47 -3.56
CA TRP A 93 -8.70 6.85 -2.23
C TRP A 93 -8.24 7.82 -1.15
N GLY A 94 -7.17 8.58 -1.41
CA GLY A 94 -6.63 9.56 -0.47
C GLY A 94 -7.57 10.74 -0.22
N ILE A 95 -8.36 11.16 -1.21
CA ILE A 95 -9.46 12.12 -0.98
C ILE A 95 -10.53 11.52 -0.08
N ALA A 96 -10.88 10.24 -0.28
CA ALA A 96 -11.96 9.60 0.45
C ALA A 96 -11.60 9.19 1.89
N ASN A 97 -10.33 8.88 2.16
CA ASN A 97 -9.90 8.26 3.43
C ASN A 97 -8.78 9.01 4.16
N TRP A 98 -7.98 9.83 3.48
CA TRP A 98 -6.75 10.43 4.02
C TRP A 98 -6.74 11.96 3.92
N ASP A 99 -7.89 12.58 3.69
CA ASP A 99 -8.07 14.03 3.65
C ASP A 99 -7.11 14.77 2.69
N TYR A 100 -6.80 14.16 1.54
CA TYR A 100 -5.98 14.81 0.52
C TYR A 100 -6.56 16.18 0.11
N PHE A 101 -5.66 17.15 -0.06
CA PHE A 101 -5.97 18.53 -0.45
C PHE A 101 -6.73 19.36 0.61
N THR A 102 -6.85 18.86 1.83
CA THR A 102 -7.45 19.63 2.94
C THR A 102 -6.43 20.51 3.69
N LYS A 103 -5.13 20.19 3.57
CA LYS A 103 -4.03 20.90 4.25
C LYS A 103 -3.08 21.58 3.25
N ARG A 104 -2.28 22.53 3.76
CA ARG A 104 -1.19 23.14 2.99
C ARG A 104 -0.04 22.13 2.85
N PRO A 105 0.68 22.12 1.71
CA PRO A 105 1.77 21.18 1.46
C PRO A 105 2.82 21.27 2.57
N LYS A 106 3.15 20.13 3.19
CA LYS A 106 4.18 19.99 4.20
C LYS A 106 5.01 18.73 4.00
N SER A 107 6.22 18.72 4.57
CA SER A 107 7.06 17.53 4.69
C SER A 107 7.27 17.20 6.16
N SER A 108 7.38 15.92 6.47
CA SER A 108 7.61 15.38 7.81
C SER A 108 8.83 14.46 7.79
N SER A 109 9.49 14.33 8.94
CA SER A 109 10.43 13.23 9.18
C SER A 109 9.87 12.41 10.32
N GLU A 110 9.66 11.13 10.06
CA GLU A 110 8.88 10.26 10.93
C GLU A 110 9.75 9.44 11.88
N GLY A 111 11.05 9.69 11.91
CA GLY A 111 11.97 9.09 12.89
C GLY A 111 12.25 7.60 12.66
N TRP A 112 12.02 7.07 11.45
CA TRP A 112 12.25 5.67 11.10
C TRP A 112 11.58 4.69 12.07
N PHE A 113 12.32 3.70 12.57
CA PHE A 113 11.88 2.71 13.55
C PHE A 113 12.06 3.20 14.98
N GLY A 114 11.96 4.50 15.27
CA GLY A 114 12.14 5.06 16.62
C GLY A 114 11.07 4.59 17.62
N GLN A 115 11.37 4.67 18.92
CA GLN A 115 10.38 4.36 19.97
C GLN A 115 9.29 5.43 20.06
N ASP A 116 9.70 6.69 19.94
CA ASP A 116 8.85 7.87 20.16
C ASP A 116 8.23 8.41 18.84
N THR A 117 8.06 7.53 17.85
CA THR A 117 7.42 7.85 16.57
C THR A 117 5.95 7.48 16.60
N THR A 118 5.16 7.94 15.61
CA THR A 118 3.71 7.69 15.57
C THR A 118 3.39 6.21 15.36
N GLU A 119 4.16 5.49 14.54
CA GLU A 119 3.83 4.12 14.11
C GLU A 119 4.89 3.08 14.48
N GLY A 120 5.89 3.48 15.28
CA GLY A 120 7.03 2.63 15.62
C GLY A 120 7.82 2.14 14.39
N GLY A 121 7.66 2.76 13.23
CA GLY A 121 8.28 2.35 11.96
C GLY A 121 7.58 1.19 11.24
N ALA A 122 6.42 0.72 11.71
CA ALA A 122 5.65 -0.32 11.03
C ALA A 122 5.05 0.16 9.70
N ASP A 123 4.73 1.44 9.61
CA ASP A 123 4.37 2.16 8.39
C ASP A 123 5.40 1.98 7.27
N LYS A 124 6.69 2.17 7.54
CA LYS A 124 7.77 2.02 6.52
C LYS A 124 7.72 0.61 5.93
N LEU A 125 7.45 -0.41 6.75
CA LEU A 125 7.32 -1.78 6.25
C LEU A 125 6.01 -2.01 5.48
N GLY A 126 4.95 -1.27 5.80
CA GLY A 126 3.73 -1.20 5.00
C GLY A 126 3.96 -0.59 3.62
N HIS A 127 4.65 0.55 3.53
CA HIS A 127 5.03 1.18 2.26
C HIS A 127 5.91 0.24 1.41
N LEU A 128 6.91 -0.39 2.03
CA LEU A 128 7.75 -1.40 1.40
C LEU A 128 6.94 -2.59 0.88
N PHE A 129 6.12 -3.21 1.73
CA PHE A 129 5.33 -4.39 1.38
C PHE A 129 4.30 -4.10 0.29
N THR A 130 3.59 -2.98 0.40
CA THR A 130 2.55 -2.59 -0.55
C THR A 130 3.16 -2.27 -1.91
N THR A 131 4.29 -1.58 -1.96
CA THR A 131 5.01 -1.35 -3.23
C THR A 131 5.51 -2.66 -3.82
N TYR A 132 6.06 -3.57 -3.00
CA TYR A 132 6.50 -4.90 -3.44
C TYR A 132 5.35 -5.73 -4.01
N ALA A 133 4.21 -5.80 -3.32
CA ALA A 133 3.05 -6.58 -3.75
C ALA A 133 2.43 -5.99 -5.04
N THR A 134 2.35 -4.66 -5.12
CA THR A 134 1.89 -3.95 -6.32
C THR A 134 2.84 -4.21 -7.50
N ALA A 135 4.16 -4.16 -7.29
CA ALA A 135 5.16 -4.46 -8.33
C ALA A 135 4.97 -5.86 -8.90
N GLN A 136 4.72 -6.85 -8.05
CA GLN A 136 4.48 -8.22 -8.48
C GLN A 136 3.18 -8.36 -9.28
N GLY A 137 2.10 -7.68 -8.86
CA GLY A 137 0.81 -7.67 -9.55
C GLY A 137 0.87 -6.97 -10.91
N VAL A 138 1.48 -5.78 -10.97
CA VAL A 138 1.63 -5.02 -12.22
C VAL A 138 2.59 -5.72 -13.18
N SER A 139 3.68 -6.34 -12.69
CA SER A 139 4.55 -7.16 -13.54
C SER A 139 3.81 -8.34 -14.15
N SER A 140 2.93 -9.00 -13.37
CA SER A 140 2.04 -10.07 -13.88
C SER A 140 1.09 -9.57 -14.97
N LEU A 141 0.53 -8.37 -14.80
CA LEU A 141 -0.31 -7.73 -15.82
C LEU A 141 0.47 -7.43 -17.11
N PHE A 142 1.71 -6.93 -16.99
CA PHE A 142 2.55 -6.64 -18.15
C PHE A 142 3.01 -7.92 -18.86
N GLU A 143 3.38 -8.99 -18.13
CA GLU A 143 3.68 -10.29 -18.73
C GLU A 143 2.45 -10.84 -19.47
N TYR A 144 1.24 -10.72 -18.90
CA TYR A 144 -0.02 -11.07 -19.57
C TYR A 144 -0.27 -10.25 -20.85
N TRP A 145 0.23 -9.02 -20.88
CA TRP A 145 0.17 -8.12 -22.04
C TRP A 145 1.32 -8.30 -23.02
N CYS A 146 2.05 -9.41 -22.92
CA CYS A 146 3.14 -9.79 -23.81
C CYS A 146 4.35 -8.84 -23.75
N PHE A 147 4.64 -8.27 -22.59
CA PHE A 147 5.98 -7.75 -22.31
C PHE A 147 6.94 -8.92 -22.11
N SER A 148 8.22 -8.72 -22.42
CA SER A 148 9.24 -9.71 -22.04
C SER A 148 9.27 -9.87 -20.51
N PRO A 149 9.67 -11.02 -19.95
CA PRO A 149 9.78 -11.18 -18.50
C PRO A 149 10.69 -10.13 -17.83
N GLU A 150 11.75 -9.70 -18.53
CA GLU A 150 12.60 -8.59 -18.08
C GLU A 150 11.86 -7.26 -18.02
N ASP A 151 11.17 -6.89 -19.10
CA ASP A 151 10.46 -5.61 -19.21
C ASP A 151 9.25 -5.57 -18.28
N ALA A 152 8.53 -6.69 -18.16
CA ALA A 152 7.42 -6.83 -17.24
C ALA A 152 7.85 -6.56 -15.79
N ALA A 153 8.97 -7.16 -15.36
CA ALA A 153 9.54 -6.92 -14.03
C ALA A 153 9.96 -5.45 -13.85
N LEU A 154 10.66 -4.89 -14.85
CA LEU A 154 11.19 -3.53 -14.80
C LEU A 154 10.07 -2.50 -14.74
N TYR A 155 9.17 -2.51 -15.72
CA TYR A 155 8.07 -1.55 -15.79
C TYR A 155 7.07 -1.77 -14.66
N GLY A 156 6.82 -3.01 -14.23
CA GLY A 156 5.94 -3.27 -13.10
C GLY A 156 6.47 -2.68 -11.80
N SER A 157 7.78 -2.81 -11.55
CA SER A 157 8.45 -2.15 -10.42
C SER A 157 8.44 -0.63 -10.54
N LEU A 158 8.78 -0.07 -11.71
CA LEU A 158 8.83 1.38 -11.92
C LEU A 158 7.45 2.02 -11.79
N SER A 159 6.42 1.43 -12.39
CA SER A 159 5.03 1.87 -12.24
C SER A 159 4.61 1.84 -10.78
N SER A 160 4.91 0.77 -10.04
CA SER A 160 4.51 0.65 -8.64
C SER A 160 5.21 1.66 -7.74
N PHE A 161 6.52 1.87 -7.94
CA PHE A 161 7.25 2.93 -7.25
C PHE A 161 6.73 4.32 -7.61
N ALA A 162 6.36 4.58 -8.86
CA ALA A 162 5.79 5.86 -9.26
C ALA A 162 4.40 6.09 -8.65
N ILE A 163 3.55 5.07 -8.62
CA ILE A 163 2.21 5.14 -8.04
C ILE A 163 2.29 5.37 -6.52
N LEU A 164 3.07 4.56 -5.79
CA LEU A 164 3.18 4.66 -4.33
C LEU A 164 4.08 5.82 -3.91
N GLY A 165 5.09 6.18 -4.69
CA GLY A 165 5.88 7.40 -4.46
C GLY A 165 5.06 8.68 -4.69
N TYR A 166 4.07 8.64 -5.60
CA TYR A 166 3.11 9.74 -5.76
C TYR A 166 2.16 9.85 -4.56
N MET A 167 1.83 8.74 -3.90
CA MET A 167 1.06 8.76 -2.64
C MET A 167 1.72 9.68 -1.61
N GLU A 168 3.04 9.57 -1.42
CA GLU A 168 3.80 10.46 -0.52
C GLU A 168 3.65 11.95 -0.88
N LEU A 169 3.52 12.26 -2.18
CA LEU A 169 3.28 13.63 -2.64
C LEU A 169 1.84 14.08 -2.38
N GLY A 170 0.88 13.15 -2.40
CA GLY A 170 -0.48 13.37 -1.94
C GLY A 170 -0.53 13.65 -0.45
N ASP A 171 0.24 12.90 0.34
CA ASP A 171 0.35 13.05 1.80
C ASP A 171 0.84 14.44 2.20
N ALA A 172 1.62 15.11 1.33
CA ALA A 172 1.98 16.52 1.47
C ALA A 172 0.77 17.41 1.83
N PHE A 173 -0.40 17.11 1.25
CA PHE A 173 -1.63 17.89 1.36
C PHE A 173 -2.60 17.36 2.42
N SER A 174 -2.14 16.49 3.32
CA SER A 174 -2.90 15.89 4.42
C SER A 174 -2.24 16.18 5.78
N ASP A 175 -2.73 15.56 6.85
CA ASP A 175 -2.09 15.63 8.16
C ASP A 175 -0.81 14.78 8.29
N TYR A 176 -0.52 13.90 7.33
CA TYR A 176 0.72 13.10 7.30
C TYR A 176 1.93 13.96 6.89
N GLY A 177 1.92 14.50 5.67
CA GLY A 177 3.05 15.22 5.06
C GLY A 177 3.99 14.29 4.28
N VAL A 178 4.83 14.84 3.39
CA VAL A 178 5.80 14.04 2.63
C VAL A 178 6.89 13.47 3.56
N SER A 179 7.01 12.15 3.59
CA SER A 179 8.04 11.41 4.32
C SER A 179 9.11 10.87 3.35
N TYR A 180 10.37 11.23 3.56
CA TYR A 180 11.46 10.66 2.74
C TYR A 180 11.77 9.22 3.17
N GLU A 181 11.50 8.88 4.43
CA GLU A 181 11.62 7.52 4.96
C GLU A 181 10.69 6.56 4.21
N ASP A 182 9.43 6.96 3.97
CA ASP A 182 8.46 6.14 3.25
C ASP A 182 8.74 6.10 1.75
N LEU A 183 9.23 7.19 1.16
CA LEU A 183 9.73 7.17 -0.21
C LEU A 183 10.90 6.17 -0.39
N VAL A 184 11.81 6.10 0.58
CA VAL A 184 12.90 5.11 0.59
C VAL A 184 12.32 3.69 0.75
N ALA A 185 11.35 3.51 1.64
CA ALA A 185 10.70 2.23 1.83
C ALA A 185 9.98 1.74 0.55
N ASN A 186 9.25 2.62 -0.13
CA ASN A 186 8.65 2.36 -1.44
C ASN A 186 9.72 1.95 -2.47
N ALA A 187 10.86 2.66 -2.52
CA ALA A 187 11.95 2.31 -3.43
C ALA A 187 12.51 0.89 -3.16
N ILE A 188 12.71 0.55 -1.89
CA ILE A 188 13.16 -0.80 -1.49
C ILE A 188 12.10 -1.85 -1.86
N GLY A 189 10.83 -1.56 -1.64
CA GLY A 189 9.71 -2.42 -2.02
C GLY A 189 9.67 -2.70 -3.52
N GLY A 190 9.81 -1.65 -4.33
CA GLY A 190 9.90 -1.77 -5.79
C GLY A 190 11.08 -2.65 -6.21
N LEU A 191 12.28 -2.40 -5.68
CA LEU A 191 13.46 -3.22 -5.95
C LEU A 191 13.25 -4.68 -5.55
N ALA A 192 12.70 -4.95 -4.36
CA ALA A 192 12.38 -6.30 -3.92
C ALA A 192 11.39 -6.99 -4.88
N GLY A 193 10.40 -6.25 -5.37
CA GLY A 193 9.45 -6.71 -6.38
C GLY A 193 10.14 -7.05 -7.69
N TYR A 194 10.96 -6.14 -8.22
CA TYR A 194 11.76 -6.37 -9.43
C TYR A 194 12.59 -7.65 -9.34
N TYR A 195 13.42 -7.79 -8.30
CA TYR A 195 14.31 -8.95 -8.16
C TYR A 195 13.52 -10.24 -8.01
N ARG A 196 12.45 -10.24 -7.22
CA ARG A 196 11.64 -11.43 -7.05
C ARG A 196 10.95 -11.84 -8.35
N TYR A 197 10.39 -10.90 -9.10
CA TYR A 197 9.72 -11.19 -10.36
C TYR A 197 10.72 -11.67 -11.42
N ARG A 198 11.84 -10.96 -11.56
CA ARG A 198 12.89 -11.20 -12.55
C ARG A 198 13.60 -12.54 -12.38
N TYR A 199 13.75 -13.00 -11.13
CA TYR A 199 14.52 -14.19 -10.80
C TYR A 199 13.64 -15.27 -10.14
N PRO A 200 13.07 -16.20 -10.93
CA PRO A 200 12.24 -17.30 -10.39
C PRO A 200 12.96 -18.16 -9.34
N SER A 201 14.29 -18.28 -9.43
CA SER A 201 15.10 -18.98 -8.42
C SER A 201 15.06 -18.32 -7.05
N LEU A 202 14.95 -16.99 -6.99
CA LEU A 202 14.73 -16.23 -5.76
C LEU A 202 13.29 -16.38 -5.28
N ALA A 203 12.31 -16.28 -6.20
CA ALA A 203 10.89 -16.39 -5.86
C ALA A 203 10.51 -17.74 -5.22
N ARG A 204 11.22 -18.82 -5.61
CA ARG A 204 11.06 -20.14 -4.98
C ARG A 204 11.57 -20.18 -3.54
N LYS A 205 12.48 -19.30 -3.13
CA LYS A 205 13.19 -19.36 -1.84
C LYS A 205 12.70 -18.34 -0.83
N VAL A 206 12.41 -17.11 -1.24
CA VAL A 206 12.22 -15.99 -0.30
C VAL A 206 10.93 -15.24 -0.61
N ASP A 207 10.00 -15.20 0.33
CA ASP A 207 8.78 -14.38 0.24
C ASP A 207 8.84 -13.21 1.23
N LEU A 208 8.39 -12.02 0.81
CA LEU A 208 7.98 -10.96 1.73
C LEU A 208 6.47 -11.11 1.96
N ARG A 209 6.06 -11.22 3.22
CA ARG A 209 4.67 -11.48 3.61
C ARG A 209 4.17 -10.49 4.65
N TRP A 210 2.86 -10.29 4.62
CA TRP A 210 2.10 -9.53 5.59
C TRP A 210 1.17 -10.47 6.36
N GLU A 211 1.21 -10.37 7.68
CA GLU A 211 0.26 -10.97 8.61
C GLU A 211 -0.60 -9.85 9.18
N VAL A 212 -1.91 -10.00 9.06
CA VAL A 212 -2.91 -9.12 9.68
C VAL A 212 -3.60 -9.91 10.77
N GLY A 213 -3.72 -9.32 11.96
CA GLY A 213 -4.45 -9.88 13.08
C GLY A 213 -5.95 -10.10 12.78
N PHE A 214 -6.61 -10.93 13.58
CA PHE A 214 -8.03 -11.25 13.42
C PHE A 214 -8.99 -10.15 13.92
N GLN A 215 -8.47 -9.04 14.47
CA GLN A 215 -9.24 -7.92 15.02
C GLN A 215 -8.83 -6.62 14.33
N PRO A 216 -9.26 -6.37 13.08
CA PRO A 216 -9.10 -5.05 12.48
C PRO A 216 -10.01 -4.08 13.26
N ASN A 217 -9.41 -3.18 14.03
CA ASN A 217 -10.14 -2.17 14.80
C ASN A 217 -10.55 -0.97 13.92
N GLN A 218 -10.03 -0.90 12.69
CA GLN A 218 -10.27 0.21 11.76
C GLN A 218 -10.88 -0.25 10.44
N ALA A 219 -11.66 0.63 9.81
CA ALA A 219 -12.21 0.40 8.47
C ALA A 219 -11.12 0.40 7.39
N ASP A 220 -10.03 1.15 7.63
CA ASP A 220 -8.86 1.18 6.77
C ASP A 220 -7.77 0.22 7.28
N ILE A 221 -7.76 -1.01 6.74
CA ILE A 221 -6.72 -1.99 7.10
C ILE A 221 -5.34 -1.62 6.53
N THR A 222 -5.26 -0.68 5.58
CA THR A 222 -4.00 -0.34 4.91
C THR A 222 -3.12 0.54 5.78
N THR A 223 -3.72 1.26 6.72
CA THR A 223 -3.07 2.10 7.73
C THR A 223 -3.15 1.49 9.14
N ASP A 224 -3.74 0.30 9.29
CA ASP A 224 -3.79 -0.45 10.56
C ASP A 224 -2.44 -1.15 10.85
N TYR A 225 -1.43 -0.34 11.11
CA TYR A 225 -0.06 -0.79 11.33
C TYR A 225 0.09 -1.54 12.67
N GLU A 226 -0.71 -1.17 13.68
CA GLU A 226 -0.72 -1.86 14.96
C GLU A 226 -1.27 -3.28 14.88
N ASN A 227 -2.11 -3.63 13.90
CA ASN A 227 -2.54 -5.02 13.70
C ASN A 227 -1.74 -5.76 12.61
N SER A 228 -0.71 -5.10 12.08
CA SER A 228 0.14 -5.60 11.01
C SER A 228 1.44 -6.20 11.51
N LYS A 229 1.92 -7.24 10.83
CA LYS A 229 3.26 -7.81 11.00
C LYS A 229 3.85 -8.09 9.62
N TYR A 230 5.06 -7.60 9.40
CA TYR A 230 5.76 -7.75 8.12
C TYR A 230 6.96 -8.69 8.32
N LEU A 231 7.11 -9.66 7.43
CA LEU A 231 8.12 -10.69 7.56
C LEU A 231 8.71 -11.13 6.23
N VAL A 232 9.93 -11.63 6.30
CA VAL A 232 10.57 -12.41 5.27
C VAL A 232 10.48 -13.89 5.64
N ALA A 233 9.96 -14.70 4.72
CA ALA A 233 9.88 -16.15 4.85
C ALA A 233 10.87 -16.84 3.89
N LEU A 234 11.84 -17.54 4.46
CA LEU A 234 12.76 -18.42 3.76
C LEU A 234 12.15 -19.83 3.65
N LYS A 235 11.70 -20.18 2.46
CA LYS A 235 11.08 -21.47 2.14
C LYS A 235 12.15 -22.52 1.84
N LEU A 236 12.26 -23.53 2.71
CA LEU A 236 13.29 -24.54 2.55
C LEU A 236 13.07 -25.43 1.31
N ASN A 237 11.82 -25.63 0.87
CA ASN A 237 11.54 -26.34 -0.39
C ASN A 237 12.06 -25.62 -1.65
N GLY A 238 12.44 -24.34 -1.55
CA GLY A 238 13.05 -23.59 -2.65
C GLY A 238 14.50 -24.00 -2.97
N PHE A 239 15.13 -24.80 -2.10
CA PHE A 239 16.47 -25.36 -2.29
C PHE A 239 16.38 -26.80 -2.77
N ASP A 240 17.06 -27.12 -3.87
CA ASP A 240 16.97 -28.43 -4.52
C ASP A 240 17.33 -29.58 -3.57
N THR A 241 18.34 -29.39 -2.73
CA THR A 241 18.77 -30.36 -1.70
C THR A 241 17.72 -30.64 -0.61
N LEU A 242 16.85 -29.67 -0.31
CA LEU A 242 15.86 -29.76 0.76
C LEU A 242 14.45 -30.09 0.25
N SER A 243 14.19 -29.83 -1.04
CA SER A 243 12.90 -30.01 -1.72
C SER A 243 12.31 -31.43 -1.59
N ASN A 244 13.16 -32.45 -1.52
CA ASN A 244 12.76 -33.87 -1.44
C ASN A 244 12.77 -34.43 0.00
N SER A 245 13.07 -33.60 1.00
CA SER A 245 13.14 -34.01 2.41
C SER A 245 11.91 -33.56 3.19
N PHE A 246 11.78 -34.00 4.45
CA PHE A 246 10.75 -33.48 5.37
C PHE A 246 10.83 -31.95 5.54
N LEU A 247 12.04 -31.37 5.41
CA LEU A 247 12.26 -29.92 5.53
C LEU A 247 11.54 -29.10 4.45
N ARG A 248 11.05 -29.71 3.38
CA ARG A 248 10.21 -29.01 2.38
C ARG A 248 8.94 -28.38 2.99
N HIS A 249 8.48 -28.90 4.13
CA HIS A 249 7.31 -28.40 4.86
C HIS A 249 7.64 -27.28 5.84
N VAL A 250 8.91 -26.89 5.95
CA VAL A 250 9.39 -25.92 6.93
C VAL A 250 9.80 -24.62 6.24
N GLU A 251 9.54 -23.51 6.91
CA GLU A 251 10.03 -22.18 6.56
C GLU A 251 10.71 -21.52 7.77
N LEU A 252 11.68 -20.67 7.52
CA LEU A 252 12.29 -19.81 8.54
C LEU A 252 11.80 -18.38 8.35
N HIS A 253 11.35 -17.74 9.42
CA HIS A 253 10.78 -16.40 9.40
C HIS A 253 11.71 -15.43 10.13
N ALA A 254 11.78 -14.21 9.61
CA ALA A 254 12.33 -13.05 10.29
C ALA A 254 11.42 -11.86 10.01
N GLY A 255 11.00 -11.12 11.04
CA GLY A 255 10.09 -10.00 10.82
C GLY A 255 10.01 -9.02 11.97
N TYR A 256 9.13 -8.05 11.79
CA TYR A 256 8.97 -6.89 12.65
C TYR A 256 7.50 -6.50 12.76
N TYR A 257 7.12 -6.01 13.93
CA TYR A 257 5.80 -5.41 14.16
C TYR A 257 5.84 -4.42 15.34
N ALA A 258 4.89 -3.48 15.34
CA ALA A 258 4.69 -2.49 16.40
C ALA A 258 3.26 -2.59 16.97
N ARG A 259 3.07 -2.33 18.25
CA ARG A 259 1.78 -2.40 18.98
C ARG A 259 1.63 -1.23 19.95
N GLY A 260 0.39 -0.83 20.23
CA GLY A 260 0.07 0.21 21.22
C GLY A 260 0.30 1.65 20.76
N TYR A 261 0.66 1.86 19.48
CA TYR A 261 1.01 3.17 18.93
C TYR A 261 -0.22 4.02 18.55
N SER A 262 -1.39 3.40 18.39
CA SER A 262 -2.62 4.09 18.00
C SER A 262 -3.44 4.61 19.20
N GLU A 263 -3.16 4.11 20.41
CA GLU A 263 -3.92 4.42 21.63
C GLU A 263 -3.04 5.10 22.69
N PRO A 264 -3.38 6.30 23.20
CA PRO A 264 -2.53 7.05 24.13
C PRO A 264 -2.22 6.33 25.46
N ASP A 265 -3.12 5.44 25.88
CA ASP A 265 -3.04 4.72 27.15
C ASP A 265 -2.35 3.36 27.02
N GLU A 266 -2.05 2.92 25.79
CA GLU A 266 -1.32 1.68 25.55
C GLU A 266 0.19 1.91 25.54
N ARG A 267 0.93 0.85 25.89
CA ARG A 267 2.38 0.90 25.85
C ARG A 267 2.85 0.63 24.43
N ASN A 268 3.54 1.60 23.85
CA ASN A 268 4.27 1.44 22.58
C ASN A 268 5.29 0.30 22.68
N GLU A 269 5.08 -0.76 21.90
CA GLU A 269 5.96 -1.92 21.84
C GLU A 269 6.40 -2.17 20.39
N ARG A 270 7.71 -2.22 20.17
CA ARG A 270 8.32 -2.65 18.90
C ARG A 270 8.96 -4.01 19.10
N THR A 271 8.74 -4.94 18.18
CA THR A 271 9.23 -6.32 18.35
C THR A 271 9.87 -6.84 17.07
N LEU A 272 11.10 -7.35 17.21
CA LEU A 272 11.71 -8.23 16.22
C LEU A 272 11.35 -9.67 16.57
N TYR A 273 11.05 -10.48 15.55
CA TYR A 273 10.85 -11.89 15.76
C TYR A 273 11.59 -12.74 14.72
N MET A 274 12.00 -13.92 15.18
CA MET A 274 12.44 -15.03 14.34
C MET A 274 11.45 -16.17 14.54
N GLY A 275 11.22 -16.99 13.53
CA GLY A 275 10.25 -18.09 13.67
C GLY A 275 10.57 -19.30 12.81
N ILE A 276 10.01 -20.45 13.21
CA ILE A 276 9.96 -21.66 12.39
C ILE A 276 8.48 -21.91 12.07
N GLY A 277 8.15 -21.91 10.78
CA GLY A 277 6.78 -21.99 10.28
C GLY A 277 6.52 -23.18 9.37
N LEU A 278 5.23 -23.43 9.12
CA LEU A 278 4.79 -24.40 8.13
C LEU A 278 4.74 -23.78 6.73
N ASN A 279 5.26 -24.50 5.73
CA ASN A 279 5.20 -24.10 4.33
C ASN A 279 3.83 -24.40 3.73
N LEU A 280 2.85 -23.56 4.08
CA LEU A 280 1.48 -23.70 3.59
C LEU A 280 1.40 -23.46 2.08
N THR A 281 2.24 -22.58 1.54
CA THR A 281 2.35 -22.32 0.10
C THR A 281 2.60 -23.62 -0.69
N ASP A 282 3.59 -24.41 -0.27
CA ASP A 282 3.92 -25.72 -0.86
C ASP A 282 2.81 -26.74 -0.65
N MET A 283 2.24 -26.79 0.57
CA MET A 283 1.14 -27.69 0.92
C MET A 283 -0.07 -27.48 0.02
N PHE A 284 -0.60 -26.27 -0.08
CA PHE A 284 -1.78 -25.95 -0.91
C PHE A 284 -1.50 -26.14 -2.40
N ARG A 285 -0.28 -25.80 -2.86
CA ARG A 285 0.10 -25.97 -4.27
C ARG A 285 0.04 -27.43 -4.72
N ARG A 286 0.52 -28.37 -3.89
CA ARG A 286 0.51 -29.80 -4.19
C ARG A 286 -0.89 -30.42 -4.19
N HIS A 287 -1.82 -29.84 -3.42
CA HIS A 287 -3.22 -30.28 -3.38
C HIS A 287 -4.10 -29.59 -4.44
N GLY A 288 -3.50 -28.95 -5.44
CA GLY A 288 -4.23 -28.33 -6.55
C GLY A 288 -4.77 -26.92 -6.28
N HIS A 289 -4.60 -26.38 -5.07
CA HIS A 289 -5.07 -25.04 -4.69
C HIS A 289 -4.09 -23.94 -5.12
N ARG A 290 -3.87 -23.80 -6.44
CA ARG A 290 -2.88 -22.86 -7.00
C ARG A 290 -3.13 -21.40 -6.59
N LYS A 291 -4.37 -20.93 -6.64
CA LYS A 291 -4.74 -19.55 -6.27
C LYS A 291 -4.44 -19.26 -4.79
N THR A 292 -4.81 -20.20 -3.91
CA THR A 292 -4.50 -20.11 -2.47
C THR A 292 -3.00 -20.13 -2.22
N ALA A 293 -2.25 -20.99 -2.91
CA ALA A 293 -0.79 -20.99 -2.81
C ALA A 293 -0.15 -19.69 -3.34
N THR A 294 -0.76 -19.03 -4.35
CA THR A 294 -0.31 -17.73 -4.82
C THR A 294 -0.56 -16.65 -3.76
N PHE A 295 -1.73 -16.64 -3.13
CA PHE A 295 -2.06 -15.74 -2.02
C PHE A 295 -1.05 -15.86 -0.87
N LEU A 296 -0.73 -17.09 -0.47
CA LEU A 296 0.19 -17.38 0.63
C LEU A 296 1.65 -17.00 0.33
N ASN A 297 1.99 -16.61 -0.91
CA ASN A 297 3.29 -15.98 -1.17
C ASN A 297 3.37 -14.54 -0.61
N TYR A 298 2.22 -13.93 -0.27
CA TYR A 298 2.11 -12.54 0.19
C TYR A 298 1.45 -12.43 1.56
N TYR A 299 0.59 -13.38 1.92
CA TYR A 299 -0.08 -13.43 3.20
C TYR A 299 0.50 -14.52 4.10
N GLN A 300 0.71 -14.18 5.37
CA GLN A 300 1.13 -15.12 6.41
C GLN A 300 -0.03 -15.34 7.39
N PRO A 301 -0.64 -16.55 7.42
CA PRO A 301 -1.68 -16.85 8.39
C PRO A 301 -1.12 -16.87 9.82
N PRO A 302 -1.79 -16.21 10.78
CA PRO A 302 -1.39 -16.27 12.19
C PRO A 302 -1.41 -17.71 12.73
N ALA A 303 -0.64 -17.95 13.80
CA ALA A 303 -0.57 -19.25 14.50
C ALA A 303 -0.06 -20.45 13.66
N THR A 304 0.61 -20.20 12.55
CA THR A 304 1.21 -21.25 11.68
C THR A 304 2.73 -21.36 11.82
N TYR A 305 3.29 -20.74 12.86
CA TYR A 305 4.70 -20.73 13.21
C TYR A 305 4.89 -20.63 14.72
N ILE A 306 6.09 -20.99 15.17
CA ILE A 306 6.54 -20.81 16.55
C ILE A 306 7.54 -19.65 16.56
N PRO A 307 7.22 -18.50 17.20
CA PRO A 307 8.11 -17.35 17.23
C PRO A 307 9.05 -17.35 18.45
N ALA A 308 10.20 -16.73 18.26
CA ALA A 308 11.07 -16.21 19.31
C ALA A 308 11.14 -14.69 19.13
N GLU A 309 10.71 -13.94 20.15
CA GLU A 309 10.47 -12.50 20.07
C GLU A 309 11.45 -11.73 20.94
N LYS A 310 11.86 -10.56 20.45
CA LYS A 310 12.68 -9.60 21.18
C LYS A 310 12.03 -8.22 21.08
N ARG A 311 11.55 -7.72 22.21
CA ARG A 311 11.06 -6.35 22.36
C ARG A 311 12.22 -5.36 22.27
N LEU A 312 12.01 -4.28 21.52
CA LEU A 312 12.98 -3.22 21.29
C LEU A 312 12.59 -1.98 22.09
N GLY A 313 13.43 -1.58 23.04
CA GLY A 313 13.25 -0.36 23.81
C GLY A 313 12.20 -0.46 24.91
N HIS A 314 12.49 0.21 26.01
CA HIS A 314 11.59 0.52 27.12
C HIS A 314 11.76 1.99 27.44
#